data_AF-A0A066XFD3-F1
#
_entry.id   AF-A0A066XFD3-F1
#
_cell.length_a   1.000
_cell.length_b   1.000
_cell.length_c   1.000
_cell.angle_alpha   90.00
_cell.angle_beta   90.00
_cell.angle_gamma   90.00
#
_symmetry.space_group_name_H-M   'P 1'
#
loop_
_entity.id
_entity.type
_entity.pdbx_description
1 polymer ?
#
loop_
_entity_poly.entity_id
_entity_poly.type
_entity_poly.pdbx_seq_one_letter_code
_entity_poly.pdbx_strand_id
1 'polypeptide(L)'
;MEHTVRSFNALSRPRSTPTGLPNHWVFGVRHVPINPEGDLVVAVHPLSRYILTAGPAQILSLPSASEKAKALVPLLLGAFLNGNSPNVAHSRASEPFHAPWSWNVDDLELMAAIMGELKHLGIKNDLCSIEGCSAGEKEILEETWLAFLKDLTNVMQDAPKQHMGPQAAIPSSSAVELGDRSKCHSCGSNRESFAAPLKMCSGCGQAWYHSQDCQRQHWKQHKKTCVANRSGANGPPASTSGAFNTTVDPYTYYNQIARQSPDVQQLLRALRLDPGSPEGTAKPLRRLVITGQDSPENMQRLFGPGSLSTMKELHEKARIEALLDPPRGSPNYFVNASTDDPALARSVRPPTEAEQQKLQEVREMQQRIRQRVGVGKSPTSDDLKSILTSFGPNWVAKSSVYTLAANTMDQGVHR
;
A
#
# COMPACT_ATOMS: atom_id res chain seq x y z
N MET A 1 -17.98 -7.07 -12.45
CA MET A 1 -18.71 -7.09 -11.17
C MET A 1 -18.89 -8.49 -10.60
N GLU A 2 -19.32 -9.49 -11.38
CA GLU A 2 -19.56 -10.87 -10.90
C GLU A 2 -18.39 -11.49 -10.12
N HIS A 3 -17.15 -11.34 -10.61
CA HIS A 3 -15.95 -11.82 -9.91
C HIS A 3 -15.79 -11.19 -8.54
N THR A 4 -16.03 -9.88 -8.43
CA THR A 4 -15.96 -9.12 -7.17
C THR A 4 -17.00 -9.63 -6.17
N VAL A 5 -18.25 -9.80 -6.60
CA VAL A 5 -19.33 -10.36 -5.77
C VAL A 5 -18.96 -11.76 -5.28
N ARG A 6 -18.50 -12.64 -6.18
CA ARG A 6 -18.10 -14.01 -5.85
C ARG A 6 -16.96 -14.02 -4.82
N SER A 7 -15.95 -13.19 -5.04
CA SER A 7 -14.79 -13.08 -4.14
C SER A 7 -15.20 -12.55 -2.77
N PHE A 8 -16.05 -11.53 -2.72
CA PHE A 8 -16.53 -10.95 -1.47
C PHE A 8 -17.39 -11.94 -0.68
N ASN A 9 -18.30 -12.64 -1.35
CA ASN A 9 -19.10 -13.70 -0.74
C ASN A 9 -18.26 -14.88 -0.23
N ALA A 10 -17.05 -15.08 -0.76
CA ALA A 10 -16.13 -16.13 -0.32
C ALA A 10 -15.27 -15.74 0.89
N LEU A 11 -15.24 -14.46 1.28
CA LEU A 11 -14.50 -14.01 2.46
C LEU A 11 -15.07 -14.66 3.73
N SER A 12 -14.20 -15.02 4.65
CA SER A 12 -14.61 -15.47 5.98
C SER A 12 -15.21 -14.29 6.76
N ARG A 13 -16.21 -14.58 7.60
CA ARG A 13 -16.98 -13.57 8.35
C ARG A 13 -16.94 -13.87 9.86
N PRO A 14 -15.76 -13.78 10.52
CA PRO A 14 -15.65 -13.99 11.95
C PRO A 14 -16.36 -12.86 12.71
N ARG A 15 -16.89 -13.17 13.90
CA ARG A 15 -17.50 -12.17 14.81
C ARG A 15 -16.50 -11.16 15.36
N SER A 16 -15.23 -11.55 15.41
CA SER A 16 -14.13 -10.74 15.89
C SER A 16 -13.04 -10.61 14.84
N THR A 17 -12.34 -9.49 14.83
CA THR A 17 -11.11 -9.28 14.07
C THR A 17 -9.98 -10.19 14.60
N PRO A 18 -8.86 -10.35 13.87
CA PRO A 18 -7.67 -11.04 14.38
C PRO A 18 -7.14 -10.49 15.71
N THR A 19 -7.39 -9.20 15.99
CA THR A 19 -7.03 -8.55 17.26
C THR A 19 -8.01 -8.84 18.39
N GLY A 20 -9.11 -9.56 18.14
CA GLY A 20 -10.13 -9.90 19.13
C GLY A 20 -11.21 -8.83 19.33
N LEU A 21 -11.18 -7.74 18.57
CA LEU A 21 -12.22 -6.70 18.61
C LEU A 21 -13.45 -7.16 17.84
N PRO A 22 -14.67 -6.72 18.18
CA PRO A 22 -15.87 -6.96 17.37
C PRO A 22 -15.65 -6.54 15.91
N ASN A 23 -15.93 -7.42 14.94
CA ASN A 23 -15.77 -7.15 13.51
C ASN A 23 -16.91 -6.27 12.96
N HIS A 24 -17.00 -5.06 13.49
CA HIS A 24 -18.01 -4.07 13.18
C HIS A 24 -17.40 -2.88 12.44
N TRP A 25 -18.07 -2.40 11.40
CA TRP A 25 -17.59 -1.33 10.53
C TRP A 25 -18.63 -0.24 10.34
N VAL A 26 -18.21 1.00 10.21
CA VAL A 26 -19.07 2.13 9.85
C VAL A 26 -18.54 2.71 8.54
N PHE A 27 -19.42 3.07 7.61
CA PHE A 27 -18.96 3.59 6.32
C PHE A 27 -19.81 4.73 5.81
N GLY A 28 -19.22 5.51 4.90
CA GLY A 28 -19.84 6.66 4.27
C GLY A 28 -19.08 7.10 3.02
N VAL A 29 -19.56 8.17 2.41
CA VAL A 29 -18.91 8.82 1.25
C VAL A 29 -18.38 10.18 1.69
N ARG A 30 -17.15 10.49 1.31
CA ARG A 30 -16.51 11.77 1.63
C ARG A 30 -15.90 12.40 0.39
N HIS A 31 -16.15 13.69 0.22
CA HIS A 31 -15.55 14.47 -0.84
C HIS A 31 -14.09 14.77 -0.54
N VAL A 32 -13.24 14.70 -1.55
CA VAL A 32 -11.81 15.03 -1.46
C VAL A 32 -11.47 16.08 -2.50
N PRO A 33 -10.92 17.23 -2.08
CA PRO A 33 -10.50 18.30 -2.98
C PRO A 33 -9.14 17.99 -3.63
N ILE A 34 -8.98 16.77 -4.16
CA ILE A 34 -7.84 16.39 -5.00
C ILE A 34 -8.04 16.94 -6.42
N ASN A 35 -7.01 16.94 -7.27
CA ASN A 35 -7.16 17.34 -8.68
C ASN A 35 -6.93 16.12 -9.59
N PRO A 36 -7.97 15.60 -10.28
CA PRO A 36 -9.36 16.10 -10.30
C PRO A 36 -10.09 15.79 -8.99
N GLU A 37 -11.08 16.63 -8.64
CA GLU A 37 -11.90 16.44 -7.43
C GLU A 37 -12.64 15.11 -7.50
N GLY A 38 -12.89 14.50 -6.35
CA GLY A 38 -13.61 13.23 -6.32
C GLY A 38 -14.00 12.81 -4.93
N ASP A 39 -14.85 11.79 -4.88
CA ASP A 39 -15.38 11.20 -3.67
C ASP A 39 -14.69 9.88 -3.38
N LEU A 40 -14.45 9.63 -2.10
CA LEU A 40 -13.99 8.35 -1.58
C LEU A 40 -15.10 7.67 -0.79
N VAL A 41 -15.20 6.36 -0.97
CA VAL A 41 -15.90 5.49 -0.02
C VAL A 41 -14.94 5.19 1.11
N VAL A 42 -15.38 5.46 2.33
CA VAL A 42 -14.59 5.31 3.56
C VAL A 42 -15.29 4.32 4.48
N ALA A 43 -14.58 3.29 4.91
CA ALA A 43 -15.06 2.36 5.93
C ALA A 43 -14.09 2.32 7.11
N VAL A 44 -14.59 2.57 8.32
CA VAL A 44 -13.82 2.68 9.56
C VAL A 44 -14.25 1.58 10.51
N HIS A 45 -13.28 0.94 11.15
CA HIS A 45 -13.52 0.05 12.28
C HIS A 45 -13.49 0.87 13.58
N PRO A 46 -14.63 1.11 14.26
CA PRO A 46 -14.72 2.16 15.27
C PRO A 46 -13.76 2.02 16.46
N LEU A 47 -13.49 0.80 16.90
CA LEU A 47 -12.66 0.54 18.08
C LEU A 47 -11.15 0.64 17.80
N SER A 48 -10.72 0.33 16.57
CA SER A 48 -9.30 0.36 16.20
C SER A 48 -8.91 1.60 15.41
N ARG A 49 -9.91 2.39 14.96
CA ARG A 49 -9.75 3.51 14.02
C ARG A 49 -9.08 3.11 12.70
N TYR A 50 -9.11 1.82 12.38
CA TYR A 50 -8.58 1.33 11.12
C TYR A 50 -9.50 1.75 9.97
N ILE A 51 -8.91 2.31 8.92
CA ILE A 51 -9.63 2.89 7.77
C ILE A 51 -9.33 2.10 6.50
N LEU A 52 -10.38 1.79 5.76
CA LEU A 52 -10.37 1.31 4.39
C LEU A 52 -10.92 2.41 3.49
N THR A 53 -10.32 2.58 2.32
CA THR A 53 -10.77 3.57 1.33
C THR A 53 -10.86 2.96 -0.07
N ALA A 54 -11.81 3.45 -0.87
CA ALA A 54 -11.90 3.14 -2.30
C ALA A 54 -12.40 4.37 -3.08
N GLY A 55 -11.91 4.52 -4.32
CA GLY A 55 -12.14 5.69 -5.17
C GLY A 55 -10.83 6.12 -5.85
N PRO A 56 -10.78 7.32 -6.44
CA PRO A 56 -11.84 8.33 -6.49
C PRO A 56 -13.01 7.98 -7.42
N ALA A 57 -14.18 8.55 -7.16
CA ALA A 57 -15.39 8.46 -8.01
C ALA A 57 -16.26 9.74 -7.88
N GLN A 58 -17.32 9.87 -8.67
CA GLN A 58 -18.27 11.00 -8.59
C GLN A 58 -19.61 10.48 -8.04
N ILE A 59 -19.66 10.21 -6.74
CA ILE A 59 -20.79 9.55 -6.09
C ILE A 59 -21.78 10.60 -5.58
N LEU A 60 -21.30 11.60 -4.85
CA LEU A 60 -22.14 12.62 -4.22
C LEU A 60 -22.90 13.47 -5.23
N SER A 61 -22.36 13.64 -6.44
CA SER A 61 -22.98 14.36 -7.55
C SER A 61 -24.11 13.59 -8.26
N LEU A 62 -24.31 12.30 -7.96
CA LEU A 62 -25.36 11.50 -8.60
C LEU A 62 -26.75 11.91 -8.06
N PRO A 63 -27.77 12.02 -8.93
CA PRO A 63 -29.02 12.68 -8.57
C PRO A 63 -29.95 11.85 -7.69
N SER A 64 -29.78 10.52 -7.62
CA SER A 64 -30.63 9.65 -6.82
C SER A 64 -29.85 8.73 -5.88
N ALA A 65 -30.47 8.34 -4.76
CA ALA A 65 -29.89 7.35 -3.84
C ALA A 65 -29.60 6.00 -4.53
N SER A 66 -30.41 5.60 -5.52
CA SER A 66 -30.17 4.38 -6.29
C SER A 66 -28.90 4.46 -7.15
N GLU A 67 -28.68 5.58 -7.83
CA GLU A 67 -27.45 5.78 -8.61
C GLU A 67 -26.23 5.90 -7.71
N LYS A 68 -26.35 6.62 -6.58
CA LYS A 68 -25.31 6.67 -5.54
C LYS A 68 -24.94 5.27 -5.07
N ALA A 69 -25.93 4.42 -4.74
CA ALA A 69 -25.70 3.05 -4.31
C ALA A 69 -25.01 2.19 -5.38
N LYS A 70 -25.42 2.30 -6.64
CA LYS A 70 -24.79 1.60 -7.78
C LYS A 70 -23.32 1.96 -7.96
N ALA A 71 -22.96 3.22 -7.74
CA ALA A 71 -21.57 3.67 -7.79
C ALA A 71 -20.77 3.26 -6.54
N LEU A 72 -21.39 3.37 -5.35
CA LEU A 72 -20.77 3.12 -4.06
C LEU A 72 -20.47 1.63 -3.82
N VAL A 73 -21.44 0.74 -4.06
CA VAL A 73 -21.35 -0.67 -3.66
C VAL A 73 -20.12 -1.38 -4.25
N PRO A 74 -19.82 -1.28 -5.56
CA PRO A 74 -18.62 -1.89 -6.13
C PRO A 74 -17.32 -1.43 -5.45
N LEU A 75 -17.23 -0.14 -5.10
CA LEU A 75 -16.07 0.44 -4.42
C LEU A 75 -15.96 -0.06 -2.98
N LEU A 76 -17.08 -0.12 -2.26
CA LEU A 76 -17.11 -0.66 -0.89
C LEU A 76 -16.65 -2.12 -0.85
N LEU A 77 -17.17 -2.97 -1.73
CA LEU A 77 -16.75 -4.38 -1.83
C LEU A 77 -15.26 -4.48 -2.19
N GLY A 78 -14.79 -3.63 -3.11
CA GLY A 78 -13.39 -3.52 -3.47
C GLY A 78 -12.50 -3.10 -2.31
N ALA A 79 -12.96 -2.22 -1.42
CA ALA A 79 -12.20 -1.77 -0.25
C ALA A 79 -11.90 -2.93 0.69
N PHE A 80 -12.87 -3.80 0.96
CA PHE A 80 -12.69 -5.00 1.78
C PHE A 80 -11.85 -6.08 1.09
N LEU A 81 -11.98 -6.26 -0.22
CA LEU A 81 -11.20 -7.27 -0.94
C LEU A 81 -9.72 -6.90 -1.06
N ASN A 82 -9.43 -5.63 -1.31
CA ASN A 82 -8.08 -5.17 -1.57
C ASN A 82 -7.36 -4.67 -0.32
N GLY A 83 -8.11 -4.33 0.74
CA GLY A 83 -7.56 -3.81 1.98
C GLY A 83 -6.78 -2.52 1.80
N ASN A 84 -7.18 -1.67 0.85
CA ASN A 84 -6.48 -0.43 0.53
C ASN A 84 -6.62 0.55 1.71
N SER A 85 -5.71 0.44 2.67
CA SER A 85 -5.49 1.44 3.71
C SER A 85 -4.35 2.36 3.26
N PRO A 86 -4.62 3.65 3.04
CA PRO A 86 -3.61 4.61 2.58
C PRO A 86 -2.53 4.87 3.63
N ASN A 87 -2.83 4.64 4.91
CA ASN A 87 -1.87 4.83 6.02
C ASN A 87 -0.85 3.69 6.16
N VAL A 88 -0.93 2.65 5.32
CA VAL A 88 0.01 1.53 5.36
C VAL A 88 0.60 1.27 3.98
N ALA A 89 1.49 2.15 3.55
CA ALA A 89 2.29 1.99 2.33
C ALA A 89 3.11 0.68 2.27
N HIS A 90 3.09 -0.15 3.33
CA HIS A 90 3.97 -1.31 3.48
C HIS A 90 3.31 -2.63 3.94
N SER A 91 1.98 -2.73 4.09
CA SER A 91 1.35 -3.98 4.58
C SER A 91 0.50 -4.65 3.51
N ARG A 92 1.16 -5.17 2.47
CA ARG A 92 0.53 -5.97 1.41
C ARG A 92 0.75 -7.47 1.51
N ALA A 93 1.01 -8.01 2.70
CA ALA A 93 1.08 -9.46 2.90
C ALA A 93 0.70 -9.86 4.32
N SER A 94 -0.46 -10.51 4.52
CA SER A 94 -0.55 -11.99 4.47
C SER A 94 -1.85 -12.54 5.05
N GLU A 95 -2.76 -11.72 5.58
CA GLU A 95 -4.05 -12.21 6.07
C GLU A 95 -5.17 -11.90 5.07
N PRO A 96 -5.99 -12.90 4.68
CA PRO A 96 -7.17 -12.65 3.87
C PRO A 96 -8.11 -11.73 4.64
N PHE A 97 -8.48 -10.61 4.04
CA PHE A 97 -9.43 -9.69 4.63
C PHE A 97 -10.75 -10.40 4.90
N HIS A 98 -11.34 -10.09 6.05
CA HIS A 98 -12.61 -10.66 6.45
C HIS A 98 -13.77 -9.81 5.92
N ALA A 99 -14.88 -10.45 5.58
CA ALA A 99 -16.13 -9.73 5.42
C ALA A 99 -16.57 -9.18 6.79
N PRO A 100 -17.21 -8.00 6.84
CA PRO A 100 -17.70 -7.43 8.08
C PRO A 100 -18.74 -8.34 8.73
N TRP A 101 -18.64 -8.53 10.04
CA TRP A 101 -19.69 -9.21 10.79
C TRP A 101 -20.95 -8.33 10.86
N SER A 102 -20.77 -7.03 11.02
CA SER A 102 -21.85 -6.05 10.96
C SER A 102 -21.30 -4.76 10.39
N TRP A 103 -22.14 -3.98 9.72
CA TRP A 103 -21.74 -2.66 9.27
C TRP A 103 -22.90 -1.66 9.21
N ASN A 104 -22.59 -0.41 9.49
CA ASN A 104 -23.53 0.69 9.53
C ASN A 104 -23.16 1.76 8.51
N VAL A 105 -24.17 2.47 7.99
CA VAL A 105 -24.00 3.59 7.06
C VAL A 105 -24.37 4.91 7.74
N ASP A 106 -23.66 5.99 7.44
CA ASP A 106 -23.89 7.30 8.05
C ASP A 106 -25.10 8.05 7.45
N ASP A 107 -25.44 7.75 6.20
CA ASP A 107 -26.58 8.27 5.44
C ASP A 107 -27.77 7.29 5.42
N LEU A 108 -28.84 7.64 6.14
CA LEU A 108 -30.07 6.84 6.25
C LEU A 108 -30.88 6.79 4.95
N GLU A 109 -30.82 7.83 4.11
CA GLU A 109 -31.54 7.84 2.83
C GLU A 109 -30.87 6.88 1.86
N LEU A 110 -29.53 6.79 1.91
CA LEU A 110 -28.75 5.90 1.07
C LEU A 110 -28.83 4.43 1.51
N MET A 111 -29.08 4.17 2.79
CA MET A 111 -29.14 2.83 3.39
C MET A 111 -30.04 1.87 2.60
N ALA A 112 -31.29 2.24 2.36
CA ALA A 112 -32.25 1.38 1.67
C ALA A 112 -31.82 1.06 0.23
N ALA A 113 -31.24 2.05 -0.46
CA ALA A 113 -30.74 1.89 -1.82
C ALA A 113 -29.50 0.95 -1.86
N ILE A 114 -28.58 1.07 -0.91
CA ILE A 114 -27.42 0.18 -0.78
C ILE A 114 -27.89 -1.26 -0.52
N MET A 115 -28.82 -1.48 0.40
CA MET A 115 -29.35 -2.81 0.68
C MET A 115 -30.02 -3.43 -0.56
N GLY A 116 -30.77 -2.63 -1.32
CA GLY A 116 -31.36 -3.05 -2.59
C GLY A 116 -30.32 -3.45 -3.63
N GLU A 117 -29.27 -2.65 -3.78
CA GLU A 117 -28.18 -2.91 -4.73
C GLU A 117 -27.33 -4.13 -4.33
N LEU A 118 -27.00 -4.31 -3.05
CA LEU A 118 -26.31 -5.51 -2.56
C LEU A 118 -27.09 -6.79 -2.88
N LYS A 119 -28.41 -6.78 -2.65
CA LYS A 119 -29.30 -7.89 -2.99
C LYS A 119 -29.34 -8.13 -4.50
N HIS A 120 -29.47 -7.06 -5.29
CA HIS A 120 -29.50 -7.13 -6.75
C HIS A 120 -28.22 -7.77 -7.33
N LEU A 121 -27.07 -7.45 -6.74
CA LEU A 121 -25.77 -8.01 -7.13
C LEU A 121 -25.54 -9.45 -6.64
N GLY A 122 -26.44 -10.02 -5.82
CA GLY A 122 -26.31 -11.38 -5.30
C GLY A 122 -25.34 -11.51 -4.12
N ILE A 123 -25.19 -10.46 -3.31
CA ILE A 123 -24.48 -10.54 -2.03
C ILE A 123 -25.32 -11.38 -1.05
N LYS A 124 -24.66 -12.19 -0.22
CA LYS A 124 -25.35 -13.04 0.76
C LYS A 124 -26.26 -12.21 1.67
N ASN A 125 -27.46 -12.73 1.96
CA ASN A 125 -28.50 -12.01 2.72
C ASN A 125 -28.03 -11.48 4.08
N ASP A 126 -27.13 -12.20 4.74
CA ASP A 126 -26.58 -11.85 6.03
C ASP A 126 -25.60 -10.65 5.98
N LEU A 127 -25.00 -10.39 4.81
CA LEU A 127 -24.17 -9.20 4.52
C LEU A 127 -24.99 -8.03 3.97
N CYS A 128 -26.23 -8.28 3.51
CA CYS A 128 -27.16 -7.25 3.05
C CYS A 128 -27.88 -6.53 4.21
N SER A 129 -27.66 -6.92 5.46
CA SER A 129 -28.21 -6.24 6.64
C SER A 129 -27.31 -5.06 7.02
N ILE A 130 -27.78 -3.85 6.74
CA ILE A 130 -27.10 -2.60 7.09
C ILE A 130 -28.03 -1.81 8.02
N GLU A 131 -27.45 -1.22 9.06
CA GLU A 131 -28.16 -0.34 9.97
C GLU A 131 -27.61 1.10 9.85
N GLY A 132 -28.31 2.07 10.44
CA GLY A 132 -27.85 3.45 10.52
C GLY A 132 -26.81 3.63 11.62
N CYS A 133 -25.78 4.43 11.37
CA CYS A 133 -24.79 4.74 12.39
C CYS A 133 -25.42 5.46 13.59
N SER A 134 -25.00 5.08 14.80
CA SER A 134 -25.25 5.85 16.02
C SER A 134 -24.52 7.20 15.99
N ALA A 135 -24.89 8.13 16.88
CA ALA A 135 -24.22 9.44 16.96
C ALA A 135 -22.70 9.31 17.23
N GLY A 136 -22.31 8.41 18.15
CA GLY A 136 -20.88 8.16 18.44
C GLY A 136 -20.14 7.53 17.26
N GLU A 137 -20.78 6.64 16.51
CA GLU A 137 -20.19 6.06 15.29
C GLU A 137 -19.95 7.12 14.20
N LYS A 138 -20.87 8.07 14.03
CA LYS A 138 -20.69 9.20 13.10
C LYS A 138 -19.53 10.10 13.51
N GLU A 139 -19.40 10.40 14.79
CA GLU A 139 -18.26 11.16 15.33
C GLU A 139 -16.94 10.43 15.07
N ILE A 140 -16.89 9.12 15.32
CA ILE A 140 -15.70 8.28 15.06
C ILE A 140 -15.34 8.27 13.58
N LEU A 141 -16.32 8.11 12.70
CA LEU A 141 -16.12 8.12 11.25
C LEU A 141 -15.54 9.46 10.79
N GLU A 142 -16.07 10.58 11.28
CA GLU A 142 -15.62 11.92 10.91
C GLU A 142 -14.23 12.25 11.48
N GLU A 143 -13.97 11.93 12.75
CA GLU A 143 -12.66 12.10 13.37
C GLU A 143 -11.57 11.34 12.60
N THR A 144 -11.84 10.08 12.26
CA THR A 144 -10.91 9.22 11.53
C THR A 144 -10.70 9.72 10.10
N TRP A 145 -11.77 10.20 9.46
CA TRP A 145 -11.70 10.82 8.13
C TRP A 145 -10.82 12.08 8.12
N LEU A 146 -11.01 12.99 9.07
CA LEU A 146 -10.23 14.23 9.15
C LEU A 146 -8.75 13.95 9.39
N ALA A 147 -8.42 12.96 10.23
CA ALA A 147 -7.04 12.52 10.43
C ALA A 147 -6.44 12.00 9.12
N PHE A 148 -7.16 11.13 8.41
CA PHE A 148 -6.74 10.62 7.12
C PHE A 148 -6.57 11.72 6.05
N LEU A 149 -7.53 12.64 5.94
CA LEU A 149 -7.48 13.74 4.97
C LEU A 149 -6.29 14.66 5.21
N LYS A 150 -5.95 14.90 6.48
CA LYS A 150 -4.76 15.66 6.86
C LYS A 150 -3.48 14.96 6.38
N ASP A 151 -3.37 13.65 6.62
CA ASP A 151 -2.21 12.86 6.15
C ASP A 151 -2.10 12.86 4.63
N LEU A 152 -3.22 12.64 3.93
CA LEU A 152 -3.30 12.71 2.47
C LEU A 152 -2.83 14.08 1.95
N THR A 153 -3.29 15.16 2.57
CA THR A 153 -2.92 16.52 2.19
C THR A 153 -1.44 16.79 2.40
N ASN A 154 -0.87 16.33 3.52
CA ASN A 154 0.58 16.46 3.77
C ASN A 154 1.39 15.73 2.70
N VAL A 155 1.00 14.50 2.34
CA VAL A 155 1.67 13.73 1.28
C VAL A 155 1.61 14.45 -0.07
N MET A 156 0.48 15.08 -0.39
CA MET A 156 0.33 15.86 -1.63
C MET A 156 1.13 17.17 -1.62
N GLN A 157 1.32 17.80 -0.46
CA GLN A 157 2.13 19.02 -0.32
C GLN A 157 3.63 18.74 -0.36
N ASP A 158 4.06 17.62 0.24
CA ASP A 158 5.45 17.19 0.29
C ASP A 158 5.91 16.47 -0.98
N ALA A 159 4.97 16.09 -1.87
CA ALA A 159 5.30 15.57 -3.19
C ALA A 159 6.21 16.59 -3.89
N PRO A 160 7.48 16.23 -4.19
CA PRO A 160 8.43 17.18 -4.73
C PRO A 160 7.83 17.80 -5.98
N LYS A 161 7.75 19.14 -6.00
CA LYS A 161 7.44 19.93 -7.19
C LYS A 161 8.55 19.71 -8.23
N GLN A 162 8.63 18.50 -8.78
CA GLN A 162 9.54 18.19 -9.87
C GLN A 162 9.09 19.03 -11.07
N HIS A 163 9.77 20.16 -11.26
CA HIS A 163 9.83 20.96 -12.48
C HIS A 163 8.59 20.95 -13.40
N MET A 164 7.43 21.40 -12.90
CA MET A 164 6.43 21.99 -13.80
C MET A 164 6.74 23.48 -13.93
N GLY A 165 7.60 23.81 -14.89
CA GLY A 165 7.79 25.20 -15.33
C GLY A 165 6.48 25.79 -15.87
N PRO A 166 6.36 27.13 -15.95
CA PRO A 166 5.13 27.79 -16.35
C PRO A 166 4.76 27.42 -17.79
N GLN A 167 3.73 26.58 -17.95
CA GLN A 167 3.16 26.26 -19.25
C GLN A 167 2.17 27.36 -19.63
N ALA A 168 2.55 28.11 -20.67
CA ALA A 168 1.64 28.96 -21.41
C ALA A 168 0.49 28.12 -21.99
N ALA A 169 -0.72 28.69 -22.00
CA ALA A 169 -1.93 28.04 -22.50
C ALA A 169 -1.76 27.56 -23.96
N ILE A 170 -1.86 26.25 -24.18
CA ILE A 170 -1.92 25.58 -25.49
C ILE A 170 -3.26 24.82 -25.58
N PRO A 171 -3.96 24.85 -26.72
CA PRO A 171 -5.31 24.32 -26.88
C PRO A 171 -5.41 22.80 -26.67
N SER A 172 -6.55 22.41 -26.11
CA SER A 172 -6.99 21.06 -25.76
C SER A 172 -6.92 20.08 -26.93
N SER A 173 -5.79 19.38 -27.02
CA SER A 173 -5.66 18.09 -27.67
C SER A 173 -5.06 17.17 -26.62
N SER A 174 -5.87 16.25 -26.10
CA SER A 174 -5.52 15.30 -25.06
C SER A 174 -4.47 14.30 -25.58
N ALA A 175 -3.21 14.74 -25.69
CA ALA A 175 -2.10 13.87 -26.00
C ALA A 175 -1.89 12.91 -24.83
N VAL A 176 -2.02 11.60 -25.09
CA VAL A 176 -1.73 10.54 -24.13
C VAL A 176 -0.24 10.59 -23.79
N GLU A 177 0.10 10.64 -22.49
CA GLU A 177 1.48 10.65 -22.02
C GLU A 177 2.22 9.35 -22.38
N LEU A 178 3.47 9.47 -22.84
CA LEU A 178 4.31 8.31 -23.15
C LEU A 178 4.51 7.45 -21.90
N GLY A 179 4.33 6.15 -22.03
CA GLY A 179 4.37 5.18 -20.93
C GLY A 179 3.01 4.80 -20.35
N ASP A 180 1.93 5.52 -20.71
CA ASP A 180 0.59 5.16 -20.29
C ASP A 180 0.09 3.89 -21.02
N ARG A 181 0.09 2.76 -20.32
CA ARG A 181 -0.40 1.47 -20.83
C ARG A 181 -1.93 1.34 -20.80
N SER A 182 -2.64 2.33 -20.26
CA SER A 182 -4.10 2.29 -20.11
C SER A 182 -4.84 2.71 -21.37
N LYS A 183 -4.18 3.39 -22.33
CA LYS A 183 -4.83 3.96 -23.52
C LYS A 183 -4.02 3.76 -24.80
N CYS A 184 -4.74 3.66 -25.93
CA CYS A 184 -4.12 3.72 -27.25
C CYS A 184 -3.63 5.14 -27.53
N HIS A 185 -2.33 5.30 -27.82
CA HIS A 185 -1.72 6.60 -28.06
C HIS A 185 -2.16 7.28 -29.36
N SER A 186 -2.81 6.55 -30.27
CA SER A 186 -3.36 7.12 -31.51
C SER A 186 -4.80 7.59 -31.36
N CYS A 187 -5.67 6.75 -30.82
CA CYS A 187 -7.12 7.00 -30.79
C CYS A 187 -7.65 7.41 -29.40
N GLY A 188 -6.81 7.37 -28.36
CA GLY A 188 -7.17 7.76 -26.99
C GLY A 188 -8.05 6.75 -26.24
N SER A 189 -8.57 5.72 -26.91
CA SER A 189 -9.46 4.73 -26.29
C SER A 189 -8.74 3.90 -25.22
N ASN A 190 -9.47 3.61 -24.14
CA ASN A 190 -8.98 2.80 -23.03
C ASN A 190 -8.69 1.36 -23.45
N ARG A 191 -7.72 0.73 -22.79
CA ARG A 191 -7.33 -0.68 -22.97
C ARG A 191 -8.52 -1.63 -22.82
N GLU A 192 -9.43 -1.32 -21.90
CA GLU A 192 -10.62 -2.11 -21.59
C GLU A 192 -11.62 -2.16 -22.76
N SER A 193 -11.54 -1.21 -23.70
CA SER A 193 -12.38 -1.19 -24.90
C SER A 193 -11.96 -2.23 -25.96
N PHE A 194 -10.85 -2.94 -25.75
CA PHE A 194 -10.30 -3.90 -26.71
C PHE A 194 -10.23 -5.31 -26.11
N ALA A 195 -10.63 -6.32 -26.90
CA ALA A 195 -10.50 -7.73 -26.50
C ALA A 195 -9.04 -8.19 -26.44
N ALA A 196 -8.17 -7.62 -27.28
CA ALA A 196 -6.75 -7.92 -27.32
C ALA A 196 -5.93 -6.89 -26.52
N PRO A 197 -4.81 -7.29 -25.89
CA PRO A 197 -3.92 -6.36 -25.21
C PRO A 197 -3.31 -5.36 -26.20
N LEU A 198 -3.05 -4.14 -25.73
CA LEU A 198 -2.36 -3.12 -26.52
C LEU A 198 -0.94 -3.61 -26.87
N LYS A 199 -0.50 -3.31 -28.08
CA LYS A 199 0.83 -3.60 -28.61
C LYS A 199 1.75 -2.41 -28.37
N MET A 200 2.94 -2.68 -27.86
CA MET A 200 3.96 -1.68 -27.60
C MET A 200 4.73 -1.31 -28.88
N CYS A 201 5.16 -0.06 -29.01
CA CYS A 201 6.04 0.37 -30.09
C CYS A 201 7.39 -0.37 -30.00
N SER A 202 7.74 -1.12 -31.04
CA SER A 202 9.01 -1.86 -31.09
C SER A 202 10.26 -0.97 -31.14
N GLY A 203 10.13 0.32 -31.48
CA GLY A 203 11.25 1.25 -31.54
C GLY A 203 11.66 1.79 -30.17
N CYS A 204 10.73 2.37 -29.42
CA CYS A 204 11.02 3.05 -28.16
C CYS A 204 10.49 2.35 -26.91
N GLY A 205 9.60 1.36 -27.05
CA GLY A 205 8.98 0.69 -25.91
C GLY A 205 8.00 1.55 -25.09
N GLN A 206 7.72 2.79 -25.49
CA GLN A 206 6.95 3.73 -24.64
C GLN A 206 5.54 4.06 -25.12
N ALA A 207 5.23 3.85 -26.40
CA ALA A 207 3.87 4.08 -26.92
C ALA A 207 3.11 2.76 -27.10
N TRP A 208 1.80 2.78 -26.82
CA TRP A 208 0.91 1.62 -26.87
C TRP A 208 -0.22 1.82 -27.90
N TYR A 209 -0.49 0.79 -28.70
CA TYR A 209 -1.46 0.83 -29.80
C TYR A 209 -2.32 -0.43 -29.82
N HIS A 210 -3.62 -0.30 -30.05
CA HIS A 210 -4.47 -1.50 -30.20
C HIS A 210 -4.28 -2.20 -31.57
N SER A 211 -3.81 -1.47 -32.58
CA SER A 211 -3.63 -1.95 -33.96
C SER A 211 -2.41 -1.32 -34.64
N GLN A 212 -1.93 -1.98 -35.70
CA GLN A 212 -0.84 -1.45 -36.52
C GLN A 212 -1.26 -0.15 -37.25
N ASP A 213 -2.55 -0.01 -37.58
CA ASP A 213 -3.08 1.18 -38.26
C ASP A 213 -3.04 2.40 -37.35
N CYS A 214 -3.41 2.25 -36.07
CA CYS A 214 -3.21 3.29 -35.06
C CYS A 214 -1.74 3.67 -34.90
N GLN A 215 -0.82 2.71 -34.92
CA GLN A 215 0.61 3.03 -34.89
C GLN A 215 1.03 3.86 -36.12
N ARG A 216 0.57 3.50 -37.32
CA ARG A 216 0.87 4.24 -38.57
C ARG A 216 0.28 5.64 -38.56
N GLN A 217 -0.93 5.81 -38.04
CA GLN A 217 -1.61 7.09 -37.95
C GLN A 217 -0.88 8.04 -36.99
N HIS A 218 -0.51 7.55 -35.80
CA HIS A 218 0.23 8.33 -34.81
C HIS A 218 1.71 8.54 -35.19
N TRP A 219 2.27 7.78 -36.13
CA TRP A 219 3.70 7.80 -36.47
C TRP A 219 4.25 9.20 -36.77
N LYS A 220 3.49 10.06 -37.46
CA LYS A 220 3.97 11.42 -37.80
C LYS A 220 4.29 12.25 -36.55
N GLN A 221 3.48 12.11 -35.50
CA GLN A 221 3.66 12.80 -34.21
C GLN A 221 4.68 12.05 -33.35
N HIS A 222 4.56 10.72 -33.30
CA HIS A 222 5.41 9.86 -32.48
C HIS A 222 6.86 9.77 -32.95
N LYS A 223 7.16 9.92 -34.25
CA LYS A 223 8.50 9.65 -34.80
C LYS A 223 9.62 10.39 -34.07
N LYS A 224 9.40 11.66 -33.69
CA LYS A 224 10.42 12.47 -32.99
C LYS A 224 10.73 11.88 -31.61
N THR A 225 9.70 11.56 -30.83
CA THR A 225 9.85 10.97 -29.49
C THR A 225 10.32 9.52 -29.55
N CYS A 226 9.86 8.77 -30.55
CA CYS A 226 10.31 7.41 -30.81
C CYS A 226 11.82 7.35 -31.06
N VAL A 227 12.36 8.27 -31.87
CA VAL A 227 13.80 8.34 -32.15
C VAL A 227 14.59 8.76 -30.91
N ALA A 228 14.10 9.75 -30.14
CA ALA A 228 14.75 10.20 -28.91
C ALA A 228 14.82 9.09 -27.83
N ASN A 229 13.79 8.25 -27.76
CA ASN A 229 13.66 7.19 -26.76
C ASN A 229 14.02 5.80 -27.31
N ARG A 230 14.59 5.72 -28.52
CA ARG A 230 15.18 4.47 -29.01
C ARG A 230 16.39 4.17 -28.15
N SER A 231 16.38 3.02 -27.49
CA SER A 231 17.41 2.55 -26.55
C SER A 231 18.79 2.25 -27.19
N GLY A 232 19.22 3.00 -28.21
CA GLY A 232 20.40 2.67 -29.01
C GLY A 232 21.06 3.81 -29.77
N ALA A 233 20.81 5.08 -29.43
CA ALA A 233 21.50 6.20 -30.08
C ALA A 233 22.82 6.55 -29.37
N ASN A 234 23.79 5.63 -29.40
CA ASN A 234 25.23 5.92 -29.56
C ASN A 234 26.06 4.62 -29.67
N GLY A 235 26.24 4.12 -30.90
CA GLY A 235 27.37 3.26 -31.33
C GLY A 235 27.05 1.86 -31.92
N PRO A 236 27.65 1.46 -33.07
CA PRO A 236 27.71 0.06 -33.54
C PRO A 236 29.14 -0.54 -33.42
N PRO A 237 29.38 -1.85 -33.66
CA PRO A 237 28.57 -3.03 -33.39
C PRO A 237 29.37 -4.14 -32.63
N ALA A 238 28.71 -4.93 -31.78
CA ALA A 238 29.16 -6.30 -31.51
C ALA A 238 27.98 -7.16 -31.10
N SER A 239 27.80 -8.25 -31.82
CA SER A 239 26.87 -9.34 -31.54
C SER A 239 27.10 -9.84 -30.11
N THR A 240 26.25 -9.42 -29.18
CA THR A 240 26.15 -10.06 -27.87
C THR A 240 24.69 -10.01 -27.47
N SER A 241 24.17 -11.20 -27.19
CA SER A 241 22.80 -11.52 -26.79
C SER A 241 22.33 -10.60 -25.65
N GLY A 242 21.73 -9.46 -26.01
CA GLY A 242 21.35 -8.40 -25.08
C GLY A 242 20.03 -8.69 -24.41
N ALA A 243 20.10 -9.24 -23.19
CA ALA A 243 19.01 -9.31 -22.24
C ALA A 243 18.40 -7.91 -22.05
N PHE A 244 17.09 -7.80 -22.30
CA PHE A 244 16.32 -6.61 -21.93
C PHE A 244 16.35 -6.47 -20.42
N ASN A 245 17.01 -5.42 -19.94
CA ASN A 245 17.09 -5.06 -18.52
C ASN A 245 15.78 -4.38 -18.08
N THR A 246 14.63 -5.02 -18.30
CA THR A 246 13.43 -4.69 -17.54
C THR A 246 13.74 -5.09 -16.10
N THR A 247 14.05 -4.10 -15.26
CA THR A 247 14.18 -4.31 -13.82
C THR A 247 12.84 -4.80 -13.30
N VAL A 248 12.73 -6.12 -13.18
CA VAL A 248 11.59 -6.79 -12.57
C VAL A 248 11.50 -6.30 -11.13
N ASP A 249 10.31 -5.89 -10.68
CA ASP A 249 10.16 -5.42 -9.31
C ASP A 249 10.53 -6.53 -8.30
N PRO A 250 11.04 -6.20 -7.11
CA PRO A 250 11.50 -7.19 -6.13
C PRO A 250 10.49 -8.27 -5.77
N TYR A 251 9.19 -7.93 -5.74
CA TYR A 251 8.13 -8.87 -5.42
C TYR A 251 7.92 -9.88 -6.55
N THR A 252 7.84 -9.40 -7.79
CA THR A 252 7.73 -10.26 -8.97
C THR A 252 8.98 -11.10 -9.13
N TYR A 253 10.17 -10.53 -8.95
CA TYR A 253 11.42 -11.26 -9.03
C TYR A 253 11.48 -12.38 -8.00
N TYR A 254 11.19 -12.08 -6.73
CA TYR A 254 11.17 -13.07 -5.66
C TYR A 254 10.23 -14.22 -5.97
N ASN A 255 8.97 -13.91 -6.31
CA ASN A 255 7.95 -14.94 -6.47
C ASN A 255 8.03 -15.72 -7.79
N GLN A 256 8.54 -15.12 -8.87
CA GLN A 256 8.52 -15.74 -10.20
C GLN A 256 9.89 -16.23 -10.66
N ILE A 257 10.98 -15.62 -10.21
CA ILE A 257 12.34 -15.89 -10.71
C ILE A 257 13.19 -16.54 -9.63
N ALA A 258 13.40 -15.86 -8.50
CA ALA A 258 14.35 -16.27 -7.47
C ALA A 258 14.06 -17.70 -6.97
N ARG A 259 12.81 -18.03 -6.67
CA ARG A 259 12.40 -19.34 -6.11
C ARG A 259 12.63 -20.54 -7.02
N GLN A 260 12.79 -20.30 -8.32
CA GLN A 260 13.10 -21.35 -9.28
C GLN A 260 14.59 -21.74 -9.23
N SER A 261 15.44 -20.89 -8.63
CA SER A 261 16.88 -21.10 -8.59
C SER A 261 17.29 -22.07 -7.46
N PRO A 262 18.08 -23.13 -7.73
CA PRO A 262 18.47 -24.12 -6.71
C PRO A 262 19.22 -23.53 -5.50
N ASP A 263 20.09 -22.55 -5.73
CA ASP A 263 20.84 -21.83 -4.70
C ASP A 263 19.92 -20.97 -3.83
N VAL A 264 18.94 -20.28 -4.41
CA VAL A 264 17.90 -19.56 -3.67
C VAL A 264 17.04 -20.53 -2.88
N GLN A 265 16.67 -21.69 -3.41
CA GLN A 265 15.92 -22.69 -2.65
C GLN A 265 16.70 -23.20 -1.43
N GLN A 266 18.02 -23.35 -1.54
CA GLN A 266 18.87 -23.68 -0.40
C GLN A 266 18.85 -22.56 0.65
N LEU A 267 18.95 -21.30 0.22
CA LEU A 267 18.84 -20.15 1.10
C LEU A 267 17.47 -20.08 1.79
N LEU A 268 16.36 -20.28 1.05
CA LEU A 268 15.01 -20.31 1.60
C LEU A 268 14.86 -21.39 2.68
N ARG A 269 15.39 -22.60 2.45
CA ARG A 269 15.40 -23.66 3.47
C ARG A 269 16.19 -23.24 4.71
N ALA A 270 17.35 -22.61 4.54
CA ALA A 270 18.14 -22.09 5.66
C ALA A 270 17.39 -21.00 6.46
N LEU A 271 16.58 -20.20 5.78
CA LEU A 271 15.70 -19.18 6.37
C LEU A 271 14.37 -19.74 6.89
N ARG A 272 14.12 -21.05 6.72
CA ARG A 272 12.85 -21.74 7.02
C ARG A 272 11.64 -21.11 6.32
N LEU A 273 11.83 -20.76 5.07
CA LEU A 273 10.78 -20.30 4.17
C LEU A 273 10.39 -21.44 3.24
N ASP A 274 9.10 -21.61 3.00
CA ASP A 274 8.60 -22.61 2.06
C ASP A 274 8.86 -22.17 0.61
N PRO A 275 9.68 -22.89 -0.17
CA PRO A 275 9.92 -22.57 -1.58
C PRO A 275 8.68 -22.74 -2.47
N GLY A 276 7.62 -23.41 -2.02
CA GLY A 276 6.38 -23.64 -2.76
C GLY A 276 5.27 -22.59 -2.57
N SER A 277 5.15 -21.97 -1.40
CA SER A 277 4.08 -20.99 -1.10
C SER A 277 4.42 -19.53 -1.45
N PRO A 278 3.72 -18.84 -2.38
CA PRO A 278 3.97 -17.43 -2.70
C PRO A 278 3.84 -16.54 -1.44
N GLU A 279 4.75 -15.58 -1.27
CA GLU A 279 4.78 -14.70 -0.10
C GLU A 279 5.15 -13.26 -0.50
N GLY A 280 4.85 -12.29 0.38
CA GLY A 280 5.40 -10.93 0.24
C GLY A 280 6.92 -10.89 0.43
N THR A 281 7.53 -9.73 0.19
CA THR A 281 8.99 -9.54 0.36
C THR A 281 9.41 -9.25 1.80
N ALA A 282 8.46 -8.86 2.68
CA ALA A 282 8.76 -8.47 4.06
C ALA A 282 9.28 -9.64 4.91
N LYS A 283 8.61 -10.79 4.88
CA LYS A 283 9.00 -11.99 5.62
C LYS A 283 10.39 -12.51 5.21
N PRO A 284 10.72 -12.76 3.92
CA PRO A 284 12.06 -13.20 3.53
C PRO A 284 13.14 -12.18 3.90
N LEU A 285 12.88 -10.88 3.72
CA LEU A 285 13.84 -9.83 4.10
C LEU A 285 14.12 -9.83 5.61
N ARG A 286 13.06 -9.92 6.42
CA ARG A 286 13.19 -10.01 7.88
C ARG A 286 14.02 -11.23 8.28
N ARG A 287 13.80 -12.38 7.64
CA ARG A 287 14.53 -13.62 7.90
C ARG A 287 16.02 -13.52 7.57
N LEU A 288 16.38 -12.88 6.46
CA LEU A 288 17.78 -12.57 6.15
C LEU A 288 18.41 -11.73 7.27
N VAL A 289 17.72 -10.68 7.69
CA VAL A 289 18.23 -9.75 8.71
C VAL A 289 18.43 -10.44 10.06
N ILE A 290 17.43 -11.19 10.55
CA ILE A 290 17.52 -11.81 11.89
C ILE A 290 18.54 -12.95 11.96
N THR A 291 18.88 -13.56 10.82
CA THR A 291 19.93 -14.59 10.71
C THR A 291 21.30 -14.01 10.37
N GLY A 292 21.41 -12.70 10.12
CA GLY A 292 22.64 -12.05 9.69
C GLY A 292 23.08 -12.44 8.28
N GLN A 293 22.14 -12.94 7.45
CA GLN A 293 22.39 -13.35 6.07
C GLN A 293 22.00 -12.26 5.06
N ASP A 294 21.73 -11.03 5.50
CA ASP A 294 21.34 -9.88 4.67
C ASP A 294 22.51 -9.25 3.89
N SER A 295 23.40 -10.08 3.32
CA SER A 295 24.49 -9.61 2.47
C SER A 295 23.96 -9.06 1.14
N PRO A 296 24.71 -8.16 0.46
CA PRO A 296 24.35 -7.68 -0.86
C PRO A 296 24.07 -8.79 -1.88
N GLU A 297 24.82 -9.88 -1.83
CA GLU A 297 24.67 -11.03 -2.71
C GLU A 297 23.36 -11.77 -2.44
N ASN A 298 23.02 -12.00 -1.17
CA ASN A 298 21.78 -12.67 -0.80
C ASN A 298 20.55 -11.79 -1.09
N MET A 299 20.67 -10.48 -0.88
CA MET A 299 19.64 -9.51 -1.26
C MET A 299 19.38 -9.55 -2.79
N GLN A 300 20.44 -9.55 -3.60
CA GLN A 300 20.31 -9.66 -5.05
C GLN A 300 19.76 -11.02 -5.51
N ARG A 301 20.17 -12.12 -4.88
CA ARG A 301 19.66 -13.47 -5.18
C ARG A 301 18.15 -13.59 -4.93
N LEU A 302 17.65 -13.01 -3.84
CA LEU A 302 16.23 -13.12 -3.46
C LEU A 302 15.34 -12.09 -4.14
N PHE A 303 15.81 -10.85 -4.31
CA PHE A 303 14.99 -9.71 -4.73
C PHE A 303 15.41 -9.11 -6.07
N GLY A 304 16.43 -9.67 -6.71
CA GLY A 304 16.82 -9.34 -8.07
C GLY A 304 17.89 -8.27 -8.20
N PRO A 305 18.35 -8.04 -9.45
CA PRO A 305 19.31 -6.99 -9.77
C PRO A 305 18.73 -5.61 -9.40
N GLY A 306 19.47 -4.81 -8.64
CA GLY A 306 18.99 -3.50 -8.16
C GLY A 306 18.11 -3.56 -6.90
N SER A 307 17.97 -4.72 -6.27
CA SER A 307 17.31 -4.83 -4.96
C SER A 307 17.95 -3.94 -3.89
N LEU A 308 19.27 -3.74 -3.92
CA LEU A 308 19.98 -2.88 -2.97
C LEU A 308 19.47 -1.44 -2.94
N SER A 309 19.04 -0.90 -4.09
CA SER A 309 18.47 0.44 -4.16
C SER A 309 16.97 0.42 -3.90
N THR A 310 16.25 -0.51 -4.54
CA THR A 310 14.77 -0.57 -4.47
C THR A 310 14.24 -1.04 -3.12
N MET A 311 14.99 -1.85 -2.38
CA MET A 311 14.63 -2.37 -1.06
C MET A 311 15.37 -1.67 0.09
N LYS A 312 16.14 -0.61 -0.20
CA LYS A 312 17.02 0.04 0.78
C LYS A 312 16.29 0.44 2.05
N GLU A 313 15.19 1.19 1.93
CA GLU A 313 14.43 1.70 3.07
C GLU A 313 13.82 0.56 3.90
N LEU A 314 13.28 -0.47 3.24
CA LEU A 314 12.69 -1.62 3.92
C LEU A 314 13.76 -2.46 4.64
N HIS A 315 14.94 -2.61 4.02
CA HIS A 315 16.08 -3.30 4.62
C HIS A 315 16.62 -2.54 5.82
N GLU A 316 16.85 -1.23 5.71
CA GLU A 316 17.26 -0.38 6.83
C GLU A 316 16.25 -0.43 7.98
N LYS A 317 14.95 -0.37 7.69
CA LYS A 317 13.90 -0.51 8.71
C LYS A 317 13.97 -1.87 9.41
N ALA A 318 14.00 -2.97 8.64
CA ALA A 318 14.08 -4.33 9.19
C ALA A 318 15.34 -4.52 10.04
N ARG A 319 16.47 -3.93 9.62
CA ARG A 319 17.73 -3.90 10.35
C ARG A 319 17.61 -3.23 11.71
N ILE A 320 17.10 -2.00 11.76
CA ILE A 320 16.94 -1.28 13.02
C ILE A 320 15.96 -2.01 13.94
N GLU A 321 14.85 -2.53 13.43
CA GLU A 321 13.90 -3.31 14.23
C GLU A 321 14.52 -4.58 14.82
N ALA A 322 15.29 -5.33 14.04
CA ALA A 322 15.97 -6.53 14.53
C ALA A 322 17.10 -6.22 15.53
N LEU A 323 17.78 -5.08 15.38
CA LEU A 323 18.79 -4.62 16.34
C LEU A 323 18.16 -4.11 17.65
N LEU A 324 16.97 -3.51 17.61
CA LEU A 324 16.27 -3.03 18.80
C LEU A 324 15.77 -4.15 19.71
N ASP A 325 15.51 -5.33 19.13
CA ASP A 325 14.96 -6.52 19.76
C ASP A 325 13.70 -6.21 20.61
N PRO A 326 12.56 -5.95 19.95
CA PRO A 326 11.37 -5.48 20.63
C PRO A 326 10.89 -6.49 21.69
N PRO A 327 10.65 -6.05 22.94
CA PRO A 327 10.26 -6.96 24.02
C PRO A 327 8.82 -7.44 23.86
N ARG A 328 8.46 -8.51 24.58
CA ARG A 328 7.05 -8.90 24.79
C ARG A 328 6.26 -7.69 25.33
N GLY A 329 5.07 -7.45 24.78
CA GLY A 329 4.25 -6.29 25.10
C GLY A 329 4.45 -5.09 24.15
N SER A 330 5.45 -5.12 23.28
CA SER A 330 5.57 -4.14 22.18
C SER A 330 4.68 -4.53 21.00
N PRO A 331 4.05 -3.56 20.30
CA PRO A 331 3.33 -3.82 19.05
C PRO A 331 4.18 -4.58 18.02
N ASN A 332 5.44 -4.19 17.82
CA ASN A 332 6.32 -4.89 16.89
C ASN A 332 6.65 -6.32 17.32
N TYR A 333 6.72 -6.66 18.60
CA TYR A 333 6.87 -8.06 19.01
C TYR A 333 5.72 -8.92 18.47
N PHE A 334 4.47 -8.44 18.59
CA PHE A 334 3.30 -9.16 18.10
C PHE A 334 3.26 -9.25 16.57
N VAL A 335 3.54 -8.15 15.88
CA VAL A 335 3.62 -8.13 14.40
C VAL A 335 4.73 -9.06 13.91
N ASN A 336 5.84 -9.12 14.63
CA ASN A 336 6.98 -9.94 14.27
C ASN A 336 6.78 -11.41 14.63
N ALA A 337 5.97 -11.74 15.63
CA ALA A 337 5.73 -13.13 16.04
C ALA A 337 5.11 -14.00 14.93
N SER A 338 4.36 -13.42 13.98
CA SER A 338 3.83 -14.15 12.82
C SER A 338 4.88 -14.36 11.71
N THR A 339 5.91 -13.51 11.67
CA THR A 339 6.96 -13.54 10.64
C THR A 339 8.23 -14.21 11.12
N ASP A 340 8.51 -14.24 12.42
CA ASP A 340 9.63 -14.90 13.07
C ASP A 340 9.29 -16.36 13.38
N ASP A 341 10.23 -17.28 13.15
CA ASP A 341 10.09 -18.69 13.57
C ASP A 341 10.90 -18.78 14.85
N PRO A 342 10.27 -19.16 15.96
CA PRO A 342 10.96 -19.26 17.25
C PRO A 342 12.14 -20.24 17.20
N ALA A 343 12.18 -21.17 16.24
CA ALA A 343 13.26 -22.13 16.07
C ALA A 343 14.30 -21.72 15.01
N LEU A 344 14.19 -20.51 14.43
CA LEU A 344 15.27 -19.92 13.64
C LEU A 344 16.30 -19.26 14.56
N ALA A 345 17.57 -19.64 14.45
CA ALA A 345 18.64 -19.05 15.24
C ALA A 345 18.81 -17.57 14.91
N ARG A 346 18.69 -16.71 15.93
CA ARG A 346 18.92 -15.27 15.79
C ARG A 346 20.43 -14.99 15.82
N SER A 347 20.95 -14.45 14.72
CA SER A 347 22.36 -14.09 14.54
C SER A 347 22.47 -12.74 13.82
N VAL A 348 21.73 -11.75 14.30
CA VAL A 348 21.71 -10.38 13.75
C VAL A 348 23.14 -9.84 13.70
N ARG A 349 23.61 -9.43 12.51
CA ARG A 349 24.95 -8.82 12.38
C ARG A 349 25.08 -7.55 13.24
N PRO A 350 26.28 -7.23 13.76
CA PRO A 350 26.52 -6.00 14.51
C PRO A 350 26.05 -4.74 13.74
N PRO A 351 25.63 -3.68 14.47
CA PRO A 351 25.21 -2.45 13.83
C PRO A 351 26.40 -1.76 13.12
N THR A 352 26.14 -1.18 11.96
CA THR A 352 27.05 -0.18 11.37
C THR A 352 27.03 1.11 12.20
N GLU A 353 27.97 2.03 11.95
CA GLU A 353 27.98 3.33 12.66
C GLU A 353 26.68 4.12 12.47
N ALA A 354 26.14 4.15 11.23
CA ALA A 354 24.87 4.80 10.94
C ALA A 354 23.69 4.10 11.64
N GLU A 355 23.69 2.76 11.69
CA GLU A 355 22.69 1.98 12.43
C GLU A 355 22.79 2.29 13.94
N GLN A 356 24.00 2.40 14.48
CA GLN A 356 24.26 2.71 15.90
C GLN A 356 23.73 4.10 16.28
N GLN A 357 23.97 5.12 15.43
CA GLN A 357 23.42 6.46 15.64
C GLN A 357 21.88 6.43 15.65
N LYS A 358 21.27 5.68 14.72
CA LYS A 358 19.81 5.55 14.66
C LYS A 358 19.25 4.82 15.88
N LEU A 359 19.92 3.77 16.35
CA LEU A 359 19.55 3.06 17.57
C LEU A 359 19.58 3.98 18.78
N GLN A 360 20.63 4.80 18.93
CA GLN A 360 20.75 5.77 20.01
C GLN A 360 19.58 6.75 19.99
N GLU A 361 19.25 7.29 18.81
CA GLU A 361 18.12 8.20 18.62
C GLU A 361 16.79 7.56 19.04
N VAL A 362 16.55 6.30 18.66
CA VAL A 362 15.34 5.56 19.06
C VAL A 362 15.31 5.31 20.57
N ARG A 363 16.44 4.96 21.19
CA ARG A 363 16.52 4.72 22.64
C ARG A 363 16.26 6.00 23.46
N GLU A 364 16.79 7.14 23.02
CA GLU A 364 16.49 8.44 23.61
C GLU A 364 15.00 8.78 23.51
N MET A 365 14.39 8.53 22.34
CA MET A 365 12.95 8.70 22.14
C MET A 365 12.13 7.79 23.07
N GLN A 366 12.49 6.50 23.18
CA GLN A 366 11.85 5.56 24.11
C GLN A 366 11.95 6.05 25.57
N GLN A 367 13.08 6.62 25.98
CA GLN A 367 13.25 7.16 27.33
C GLN A 367 12.30 8.34 27.57
N ARG A 368 12.16 9.27 26.62
CA ARG A 368 11.21 10.40 26.74
C ARG A 368 9.76 9.93 26.81
N ILE A 369 9.39 8.94 25.99
CA ILE A 369 8.05 8.33 26.05
C ILE A 369 7.81 7.75 27.45
N ARG A 370 8.75 6.96 27.99
CA ARG A 370 8.61 6.40 29.35
C ARG A 370 8.49 7.46 30.44
N GLN A 371 9.29 8.53 30.36
CA GLN A 371 9.25 9.62 31.35
C GLN A 371 7.91 10.37 31.33
N ARG A 372 7.35 10.58 30.13
CA ARG A 372 6.10 11.34 29.97
C ARG A 372 4.86 10.51 30.27
N VAL A 373 4.79 9.31 29.70
CA VAL A 373 3.59 8.47 29.66
C VAL A 373 3.53 7.54 30.88
N GLY A 374 4.68 7.13 31.41
CA GLY A 374 4.81 6.11 32.44
C GLY A 374 4.93 4.69 31.85
N VAL A 375 5.37 3.76 32.69
CA VAL A 375 5.53 2.35 32.31
C VAL A 375 4.16 1.70 32.12
N GLY A 376 3.99 0.95 31.03
CA GLY A 376 2.80 0.17 30.77
C GLY A 376 1.55 0.95 30.34
N LYS A 377 1.74 2.20 29.89
CA LYS A 377 0.67 3.06 29.38
C LYS A 377 0.92 3.40 27.91
N SER A 378 -0.16 3.49 27.13
CA SER A 378 -0.09 3.97 25.74
C SER A 378 -0.09 5.50 25.69
N PRO A 379 0.72 6.13 24.83
CA PRO A 379 0.74 7.58 24.68
C PRO A 379 -0.57 8.13 24.11
N THR A 380 -1.02 9.28 24.62
CA THR A 380 -2.11 10.06 24.03
C THR A 380 -1.61 10.97 22.89
N SER A 381 -2.52 11.61 22.15
CA SER A 381 -2.16 12.63 21.14
C SER A 381 -1.43 13.83 21.76
N ASP A 382 -1.81 14.23 22.98
CA ASP A 382 -1.15 15.30 23.71
C ASP A 382 0.26 14.90 24.16
N ASP A 383 0.45 13.64 24.57
CA ASP A 383 1.78 13.11 24.88
C ASP A 383 2.67 13.09 23.63
N LEU A 384 2.16 12.60 22.51
CA LEU A 384 2.86 12.62 21.22
C LEU A 384 3.34 14.04 20.88
N LYS A 385 2.43 15.02 20.91
CA LYS A 385 2.76 16.42 20.59
C LYS A 385 3.79 16.98 21.56
N SER A 386 3.61 16.77 22.87
CA SER A 386 4.54 17.22 23.90
C SER A 386 5.93 16.58 23.76
N ILE A 387 6.01 15.29 23.47
CA ILE A 387 7.28 14.57 23.30
C ILE A 387 7.99 15.05 22.05
N LEU A 388 7.30 15.12 20.91
CA LEU A 388 7.92 15.53 19.65
C LEU A 388 8.43 16.97 19.73
N THR A 389 7.62 17.91 20.20
CA THR A 389 8.04 19.33 20.34
C THR A 389 9.24 19.52 21.25
N SER A 390 9.48 18.61 22.21
CA SER A 390 10.67 18.67 23.06
C SER A 390 12.00 18.41 22.32
N PHE A 391 11.96 17.94 21.06
CA PHE A 391 13.15 17.80 20.19
C PHE A 391 13.45 19.07 19.37
N GLY A 392 12.75 20.17 19.63
CA GLY A 392 12.99 21.46 18.99
C GLY A 392 12.14 21.70 17.74
N PRO A 393 12.46 22.73 16.93
CA PRO A 393 11.63 23.16 15.81
C PRO A 393 11.51 22.12 14.70
N ASN A 394 12.49 21.22 14.57
CA ASN A 394 12.51 20.16 13.55
C ASN A 394 11.83 18.86 14.02
N TRP A 395 10.87 18.93 14.93
CA TRP A 395 10.21 17.76 15.51
C TRP A 395 9.49 16.89 14.46
N VAL A 396 9.05 17.45 13.34
CA VAL A 396 8.38 16.71 12.25
C VAL A 396 9.28 15.59 11.73
N ALA A 397 10.59 15.85 11.59
CA ALA A 397 11.57 14.85 11.18
C ALA A 397 11.75 13.71 12.19
N LYS A 398 11.31 13.90 13.45
CA LYS A 398 11.36 12.89 14.51
C LYS A 398 10.10 12.02 14.57
N SER A 399 9.08 12.30 13.76
CA SER A 399 7.83 11.53 13.75
C SER A 399 8.08 10.03 13.46
N SER A 400 8.92 9.71 12.47
CA SER A 400 9.26 8.32 12.14
C SER A 400 10.01 7.60 13.26
N VAL A 401 10.88 8.33 13.97
CA VAL A 401 11.62 7.83 15.14
C VAL A 401 10.69 7.57 16.31
N TYR A 402 9.73 8.47 16.55
CA TYR A 402 8.71 8.29 17.57
C TYR A 402 7.88 7.03 17.32
N THR A 403 7.37 6.87 16.09
CA THR A 403 6.57 5.68 15.73
C THR A 403 7.36 4.39 15.94
N LEU A 404 8.63 4.37 15.49
CA LEU A 404 9.50 3.22 15.70
C LEU A 404 9.77 2.97 17.20
N ALA A 405 10.05 4.02 17.97
CA ALA A 405 10.29 3.93 19.41
C ALA A 405 9.07 3.37 20.16
N ALA A 406 7.88 3.92 19.90
CA ALA A 406 6.63 3.50 20.51
C ALA A 406 6.28 2.04 20.17
N ASN A 407 6.49 1.61 18.91
CA ASN A 407 6.19 0.25 18.47
C ASN A 407 7.20 -0.80 18.98
N THR A 408 8.42 -0.38 19.33
CA THR A 408 9.51 -1.27 19.78
C THR A 408 9.77 -1.22 21.29
N MET A 409 8.95 -0.50 22.06
CA MET A 409 8.99 -0.51 23.51
C MET A 409 7.79 -1.27 24.09
N ASP A 410 7.96 -1.85 25.27
CA ASP A 410 6.86 -2.47 26.01
C ASP A 410 5.82 -1.41 26.39
N GLN A 411 4.56 -1.65 25.98
CA GLN A 411 3.42 -0.80 26.27
C GLN A 411 2.56 -1.33 27.43
N GLY A 412 3.00 -2.39 28.14
CA GLY A 412 2.28 -3.01 29.25
C GLY A 412 1.06 -3.83 28.83
N VAL A 413 0.94 -4.12 27.53
CA VAL A 413 -0.12 -4.99 27.01
C VAL A 413 0.34 -6.43 27.19
N HIS A 414 0.20 -6.94 28.42
CA HIS A 414 0.34 -8.37 28.72
C HIS A 414 -1.05 -9.01 28.62
N ARG A 415 -1.26 -9.85 27.60
CA ARG A 415 -2.47 -10.70 27.50
C ARG A 415 -2.31 -11.96 28.33
#